data_AF-A0A9P3HL69-F1
#
_entry.id   AF-A0A9P3HL69-F1
#
_cell.length_a   1.000
_cell.length_b   1.000
_cell.length_c   1.000
_cell.angle_alpha   90.00
_cell.angle_beta   90.00
_cell.angle_gamma   90.00
#
_symmetry.space_group_name_H-M   'P 1'
#
loop_
_entity.id
_entity.type
_entity.pdbx_description
1 polymer ?
#
loop_
_entity_poly.entity_id
_entity_poly.type
_entity_poly.pdbx_seq_one_letter_code
_entity_poly.pdbx_strand_id
1 'polypeptide(L)'
;MPMSTLLPTDPEEVQAAIKKNQNALQDIEHMITSLNDVRSSVHHIFHILQGRAELESGAAFREHAKFTYTALECLTKLALSSDAQLNDAQALELPKLQGPSPISLESKQKEAQNERNSDESSIRGAGHSADEASDAKKQEYLLLSIDDTIRWFTRSMKKAGRKVYATRPEVQPSLPFATVKVNVAGVMNVIIVMETNKRGRCISISRLAVFGAGEETSVWEDSSHLVFKKISQVAVGAIDHFMAQEPRSLLGLVLEWISNYGTLFTAPCMDCKKHLYFDSQQFKHLPPTLYTYSDKSPSGRPYHLQCYS
;
A
#
# COMPACT_ATOMS: atom_id res chain seq x y z
N MET A 1 -10.88 -33.70 -44.65
CA MET A 1 -9.62 -32.97 -44.92
C MET A 1 -8.75 -33.06 -43.69
N PRO A 2 -7.52 -33.59 -43.75
CA PRO A 2 -6.64 -33.66 -42.59
C PRO A 2 -5.87 -32.33 -42.43
N MET A 3 -5.80 -31.82 -41.20
CA MET A 3 -4.89 -30.74 -40.82
C MET A 3 -3.50 -31.34 -40.60
N SER A 4 -2.59 -31.10 -41.54
CA SER A 4 -1.17 -31.37 -41.37
C SER A 4 -0.55 -30.26 -40.51
N THR A 5 -0.16 -30.59 -39.28
CA THR A 5 0.76 -29.79 -38.47
C THR A 5 2.13 -29.79 -39.14
N LEU A 6 2.53 -28.65 -39.70
CA LEU A 6 3.85 -28.42 -40.26
C LEU A 6 4.89 -28.39 -39.14
N LEU A 7 5.69 -29.45 -39.05
CA LEU A 7 6.99 -29.42 -38.37
C LEU A 7 7.93 -28.49 -39.17
N PRO A 8 8.75 -27.66 -38.51
CA PRO A 8 9.72 -26.82 -39.22
C PRO A 8 10.77 -27.72 -39.90
N THR A 9 10.82 -27.65 -41.23
CA THR A 9 11.69 -28.49 -42.08
C THR A 9 12.98 -27.79 -42.52
N ASP A 10 13.27 -26.58 -42.02
CA ASP A 10 14.50 -25.88 -42.38
C ASP A 10 15.55 -25.99 -41.25
N PRO A 11 16.67 -26.71 -41.47
CA PRO A 11 17.72 -26.87 -40.46
C PRO A 11 18.35 -25.53 -40.03
N GLU A 12 18.31 -24.48 -40.86
CA GLU A 12 18.80 -23.15 -40.47
C GLU A 12 17.90 -22.46 -39.43
N GLU A 13 16.58 -22.61 -39.54
CA GLU A 13 15.63 -22.04 -38.57
C GLU A 13 15.74 -22.73 -37.21
N VAL A 14 15.91 -24.06 -37.21
CA VAL A 14 16.13 -24.84 -35.98
C VAL A 14 17.45 -24.43 -35.32
N GLN A 15 18.51 -24.22 -36.10
CA GLN A 15 19.81 -23.82 -35.57
C GLN A 15 19.81 -22.37 -35.06
N ALA A 16 19.06 -21.46 -35.71
CA ALA A 16 18.83 -20.11 -35.23
C ALA A 16 18.03 -20.10 -33.91
N ALA A 17 17.00 -20.94 -33.79
CA ALA A 17 16.21 -21.08 -32.57
C ALA A 17 17.04 -21.67 -31.41
N ILE A 18 17.89 -22.66 -31.67
CA ILE A 18 18.82 -23.22 -30.68
C ILE A 18 19.79 -22.16 -30.18
N LYS A 19 20.40 -21.38 -31.10
CA LYS A 19 21.33 -20.30 -30.74
C LYS A 19 20.64 -19.20 -29.93
N LYS A 20 19.40 -18.85 -30.28
CA LYS A 20 18.58 -17.89 -29.51
C LYS A 20 18.30 -18.39 -28.09
N ASN A 21 17.96 -19.66 -27.94
CA ASN A 21 17.72 -20.26 -26.63
C ASN A 21 19.00 -20.38 -25.79
N GLN A 22 20.15 -20.67 -26.41
CA GLN A 22 21.44 -20.70 -25.71
C GLN A 22 21.83 -19.32 -25.18
N ASN A 23 21.63 -18.26 -25.97
CA ASN A 23 21.88 -16.89 -25.52
C ASN A 23 20.95 -16.50 -24.36
N ALA A 24 19.66 -16.86 -24.46
CA ALA A 24 18.71 -16.60 -23.37
C ALA A 24 19.07 -17.33 -22.07
N LEU A 25 19.60 -18.55 -22.15
CA LEU A 25 20.09 -19.28 -20.98
C LEU A 25 21.34 -18.61 -20.37
N GLN A 26 22.27 -18.12 -21.19
CA GLN A 26 23.42 -17.35 -20.70
C GLN A 26 23.01 -16.05 -20.01
N ASP A 27 22.01 -15.36 -20.56
CA ASP A 27 21.47 -14.14 -19.95
C ASP A 27 20.82 -14.45 -18.58
N ILE A 28 20.12 -15.58 -18.46
CA ILE A 28 19.54 -16.05 -17.19
C ILE A 28 20.63 -16.38 -16.17
N GLU A 29 21.70 -17.08 -16.57
CA GLU A 29 22.84 -17.38 -15.68
C GLU A 29 23.54 -16.11 -15.19
N HIS A 30 23.70 -15.11 -16.06
CA HIS A 30 24.24 -13.81 -15.69
C HIS A 30 23.34 -13.07 -14.70
N MET A 31 22.01 -13.15 -14.89
CA MET A 31 21.04 -12.59 -13.94
C MET A 31 21.08 -13.29 -12.58
N ILE A 32 21.18 -14.63 -12.54
CA ILE A 32 21.30 -15.39 -11.29
C ILE A 32 22.56 -14.98 -10.53
N THR A 33 23.68 -14.80 -11.25
CA THR A 33 24.94 -14.35 -10.66
C THR A 33 24.80 -12.95 -10.07
N SER A 34 24.20 -12.02 -10.82
CA SER A 34 23.93 -10.66 -10.36
C SER A 34 23.01 -10.62 -9.13
N LEU A 35 22.00 -11.49 -9.09
CA LEU A 35 21.10 -11.62 -7.93
C LEU A 35 21.81 -12.18 -6.69
N ASN A 36 22.75 -13.11 -6.88
CA ASN A 36 23.57 -13.62 -5.78
C ASN A 36 24.50 -12.53 -5.21
N ASP A 37 25.04 -11.65 -6.05
CA ASP A 37 25.85 -10.51 -5.62
C ASP A 37 25.02 -9.48 -4.84
N VAL A 38 23.79 -9.20 -5.28
CA VAL A 38 22.84 -8.37 -4.54
C VAL A 38 22.49 -9.01 -3.20
N ARG A 39 22.20 -10.32 -3.18
CA ARG A 39 21.91 -11.05 -1.93
C ARG A 39 23.08 -10.99 -0.96
N SER A 40 24.31 -11.17 -1.44
CA SER A 40 25.54 -11.05 -0.64
C SER A 40 25.69 -9.63 -0.07
N SER A 41 25.47 -8.61 -0.89
CA SER A 41 25.53 -7.19 -0.49
C SER A 41 24.48 -6.85 0.57
N VAL A 42 23.24 -7.31 0.39
CA VAL A 42 22.16 -7.11 1.37
C VAL A 42 22.47 -7.84 2.68
N HIS A 43 23.00 -9.07 2.60
CA HIS A 43 23.41 -9.84 3.77
C HIS A 43 24.55 -9.14 4.53
N HIS A 44 25.51 -8.55 3.81
CA HIS A 44 26.58 -7.78 4.42
C HIS A 44 26.07 -6.51 5.12
N ILE A 45 25.17 -5.75 4.48
CA ILE A 45 24.50 -4.58 5.09
C ILE A 45 23.74 -5.01 6.35
N PHE A 46 23.05 -6.14 6.31
CA PHE A 46 22.34 -6.68 7.47
C PHE A 46 23.30 -7.02 8.63
N HIS A 47 24.47 -7.59 8.33
CA HIS A 47 25.53 -7.83 9.32
C HIS A 47 26.11 -6.54 9.93
N ILE A 48 26.27 -5.48 9.12
CA ILE A 48 26.69 -4.15 9.58
C ILE A 48 25.63 -3.54 10.51
N LEU A 49 24.35 -3.61 10.11
CA LEU A 49 23.22 -3.11 10.90
C LEU A 49 23.01 -3.89 12.21
N GLN A 50 23.37 -5.18 12.24
CA GLN A 50 23.37 -6.01 13.45
C GLN A 50 24.62 -5.81 14.33
N GLY A 51 25.53 -4.89 13.97
CA GLY A 51 26.71 -4.55 14.77
C GLY A 51 27.77 -5.65 14.86
N ARG A 52 27.80 -6.59 13.89
CA ARG A 52 28.70 -7.76 13.90
C ARG A 52 29.86 -7.70 12.89
N ALA A 53 30.06 -6.59 12.19
CA ALA A 53 31.21 -6.39 11.30
C ALA A 53 31.93 -5.07 11.64
N GLU A 54 33.26 -5.07 11.59
CA GLU A 54 34.07 -3.87 11.78
C GLU A 54 33.73 -2.82 10.72
N LEU A 55 33.66 -1.55 11.13
CA LEU A 55 33.29 -0.41 10.30
C LEU A 55 34.33 -0.19 9.21
N GLU A 56 34.06 -0.68 8.00
CA GLU A 56 34.86 -0.32 6.84
C GLU A 56 34.77 1.18 6.53
N SER A 57 35.84 1.73 5.97
CA SER A 57 35.96 3.18 5.75
C SER A 57 34.82 3.72 4.88
N GLY A 58 34.40 4.96 5.16
CA GLY A 58 33.25 5.59 4.50
C GLY A 58 33.34 5.71 2.96
N ALA A 59 34.49 5.39 2.34
CA ALA A 59 34.60 5.27 0.89
C ALA A 59 33.98 3.96 0.37
N ALA A 60 34.23 2.82 1.02
CA ALA A 60 33.67 1.51 0.65
C ALA A 60 32.15 1.49 0.79
N PHE A 61 31.62 2.08 1.87
CA PHE A 61 30.17 2.23 2.08
C PHE A 61 29.48 2.99 0.93
N ARG A 62 30.11 4.05 0.42
CA ARG A 62 29.56 4.84 -0.70
C ARG A 62 29.56 4.07 -2.02
N GLU A 63 30.58 3.26 -2.28
CA GLU A 63 30.59 2.38 -3.46
C GLU A 63 29.54 1.28 -3.36
N HIS A 64 29.37 0.64 -2.20
CA HIS A 64 28.34 -0.38 -1.98
C HIS A 64 26.91 0.18 -2.11
N ALA A 65 26.66 1.39 -1.59
CA ALA A 65 25.37 2.05 -1.75
C ALA A 65 25.07 2.38 -3.23
N LYS A 66 26.09 2.85 -3.98
CA LYS A 66 25.96 3.13 -5.41
C LYS A 66 25.70 1.85 -6.21
N PHE A 67 26.40 0.76 -5.90
CA PHE A 67 26.18 -0.54 -6.51
C PHE A 67 24.75 -1.07 -6.25
N THR A 68 24.26 -0.94 -5.02
CA THR A 68 22.90 -1.35 -4.64
C THR A 68 21.83 -0.56 -5.39
N TYR A 69 22.03 0.76 -5.56
CA TYR A 69 21.11 1.61 -6.32
C TYR A 69 21.09 1.23 -7.82
N THR A 70 22.27 1.00 -8.41
CA THR A 70 22.36 0.55 -9.81
C THR A 70 21.73 -0.83 -10.02
N ALA A 71 21.90 -1.76 -9.07
CA ALA A 71 21.25 -3.07 -9.13
C ALA A 71 19.71 -2.97 -9.04
N LEU A 72 19.18 -2.11 -8.17
CA LEU A 72 17.74 -1.84 -8.08
C LEU A 72 17.18 -1.24 -9.38
N GLU A 73 17.94 -0.34 -10.01
CA GLU A 73 17.55 0.27 -11.29
C GLU A 73 17.53 -0.77 -12.43
N CYS A 74 18.52 -1.67 -12.47
CA CYS A 74 18.56 -2.78 -13.43
C CYS A 74 17.40 -3.77 -13.23
N LEU A 75 17.08 -4.13 -11.97
CA LEU A 75 15.94 -4.99 -11.65
C LEU A 75 14.61 -4.35 -12.04
N THR A 76 14.47 -3.03 -11.86
CA THR A 76 13.27 -2.29 -12.27
C THR A 76 13.11 -2.28 -13.79
N LYS A 77 14.21 -2.08 -14.53
CA LYS A 77 14.20 -2.14 -16.01
C LYS A 77 13.87 -3.55 -16.52
N LEU A 78 14.36 -4.60 -15.85
CA LEU A 78 14.05 -6.00 -16.18
C LEU A 78 12.60 -6.38 -15.90
N ALA A 79 12.02 -5.91 -14.79
CA ALA A 79 10.62 -6.13 -14.47
C ALA A 79 9.71 -5.55 -15.56
N LEU A 80 9.98 -4.30 -15.98
CA LEU A 80 9.25 -3.62 -17.04
C LEU A 80 9.41 -4.30 -18.41
N SER A 81 10.58 -4.87 -18.72
CA SER A 81 10.77 -5.62 -19.97
C SER A 81 10.10 -7.00 -19.94
N SER A 82 9.99 -7.63 -18.75
CA SER A 82 9.32 -8.93 -18.60
C SER A 82 7.80 -8.83 -18.75
N ASP A 83 7.19 -7.74 -18.28
CA ASP A 83 5.74 -7.48 -18.46
C ASP A 83 5.38 -7.22 -19.93
N ALA A 84 6.29 -6.62 -20.71
CA ALA A 84 6.11 -6.47 -22.15
C ALA A 84 6.11 -7.83 -22.88
N GLN A 85 7.03 -8.74 -22.51
CA GLN A 85 7.13 -10.07 -23.12
C GLN A 85 6.00 -11.02 -22.70
N LEU A 86 5.46 -10.89 -21.48
CA LEU A 86 4.32 -11.68 -21.00
C LEU A 86 3.00 -11.27 -21.68
N ASN A 87 2.80 -9.99 -21.97
CA ASN A 87 1.64 -9.51 -22.72
C ASN A 87 1.66 -9.98 -24.19
N ASP A 88 2.83 -10.02 -24.82
CA ASP A 88 2.99 -10.52 -26.19
C ASP A 88 2.79 -12.06 -26.27
N ALA A 89 3.19 -12.80 -25.24
CA ALA A 89 2.98 -14.25 -25.17
C ALA A 89 1.50 -14.62 -24.92
N GLN A 90 0.75 -13.82 -24.15
CA GLN A 90 -0.69 -14.06 -23.91
C GLN A 90 -1.58 -13.73 -25.11
N ALA A 91 -1.09 -12.94 -26.07
CA ALA A 91 -1.83 -12.63 -27.31
C ALA A 91 -1.82 -13.79 -28.33
N LEU A 92 -0.93 -14.78 -28.18
CA LEU A 92 -0.74 -15.89 -29.12
C LEU A 92 -1.46 -17.19 -28.75
N GLU A 93 -1.97 -17.34 -27.53
CA GLU A 93 -2.60 -18.59 -27.05
C GLU A 93 -3.95 -18.37 -26.35
N LEU A 94 -5.00 -17.93 -27.06
CA LEU A 94 -6.38 -18.10 -26.57
C LEU A 94 -7.36 -18.39 -27.74
N PRO A 95 -8.03 -19.55 -27.77
CA PRO A 95 -9.15 -19.79 -28.68
C PRO A 95 -10.32 -18.88 -28.31
N LYS A 96 -10.89 -18.20 -29.32
CA LYS A 96 -12.12 -17.39 -29.18
C LYS A 96 -13.29 -18.26 -28.73
N LEU A 97 -13.60 -18.25 -27.43
CA LEU A 97 -14.88 -18.73 -26.92
C LEU A 97 -15.95 -17.68 -27.21
N GLN A 98 -16.83 -17.98 -28.17
CA GLN A 98 -18.06 -17.24 -28.40
C GLN A 98 -19.01 -17.44 -27.20
N GLY A 99 -19.16 -16.40 -26.39
CA GLY A 99 -20.28 -16.27 -25.45
C GLY A 99 -21.56 -15.80 -26.16
N PRO A 100 -22.75 -16.11 -25.62
CA PRO A 100 -24.03 -15.78 -26.25
C PRO A 100 -24.31 -14.27 -26.28
N SER A 101 -25.06 -13.85 -27.29
CA SER A 101 -25.33 -12.46 -27.71
C SER A 101 -25.86 -11.52 -26.60
N PRO A 102 -25.61 -10.20 -26.72
CA PRO A 102 -25.97 -9.23 -25.69
C PRO A 102 -27.49 -8.95 -25.64
N ILE A 103 -28.01 -8.89 -24.42
CA ILE A 103 -29.36 -8.43 -24.10
C ILE A 103 -29.46 -6.92 -24.38
N SER A 104 -30.46 -6.53 -25.17
CA SER A 104 -30.67 -5.16 -25.70
C SER A 104 -30.74 -4.08 -24.61
N LEU A 105 -29.85 -3.09 -24.74
CA LEU A 105 -29.72 -1.87 -23.94
C LEU A 105 -30.98 -0.99 -23.91
N GLU A 106 -31.92 -1.17 -24.84
CA GLU A 106 -33.15 -0.36 -24.91
C GLU A 106 -34.15 -0.71 -23.79
N SER A 107 -34.09 -1.94 -23.26
CA SER A 107 -35.05 -2.38 -22.23
C SER A 107 -34.75 -1.77 -20.86
N LYS A 108 -33.49 -1.45 -20.56
CA LYS A 108 -33.10 -0.82 -19.28
C LYS A 108 -33.19 0.71 -19.28
N GLN A 109 -33.22 1.36 -20.45
CA GLN A 109 -33.37 2.81 -20.52
C GLN A 109 -34.81 3.27 -20.26
N LYS A 110 -35.82 2.43 -20.55
CA LYS A 110 -37.22 2.74 -20.26
C LYS A 110 -37.61 2.63 -18.78
N GLU A 111 -36.89 1.83 -17.99
CA GLU A 111 -37.11 1.71 -16.54
C GLU A 111 -36.55 2.92 -15.78
N ALA A 112 -35.37 3.42 -16.18
CA ALA A 112 -34.71 4.56 -15.54
C ALA A 112 -35.39 5.93 -15.76
N GLN A 113 -36.32 6.03 -16.71
CA GLN A 113 -37.06 7.26 -16.99
C GLN A 113 -38.38 7.36 -16.22
N ASN A 114 -38.91 6.23 -15.73
CA ASN A 114 -40.16 6.21 -14.97
C ASN A 114 -39.96 6.50 -13.47
N GLU A 115 -38.76 6.27 -12.94
CA GLU A 115 -38.43 6.53 -11.52
C GLU A 115 -38.04 7.99 -11.24
N ARG A 116 -37.77 8.81 -12.27
CA ARG A 116 -37.37 10.22 -12.08
C ARG A 116 -38.54 11.20 -11.92
N ASN A 117 -39.77 10.78 -12.17
CA ASN A 117 -40.96 11.66 -12.09
C ASN A 117 -41.71 11.60 -10.75
N SER A 118 -41.29 10.77 -9.78
CA SER A 118 -41.98 10.61 -8.49
C SER A 118 -41.42 11.44 -7.33
N ASP A 119 -40.20 11.97 -7.43
CA ASP A 119 -39.50 12.52 -6.25
C ASP A 119 -39.35 14.06 -6.24
N GLU A 120 -39.94 14.76 -7.22
CA GLU A 120 -39.94 16.23 -7.25
C GLU A 120 -41.17 16.81 -6.52
N SER A 121 -41.36 16.45 -5.25
CA SER A 121 -42.31 17.16 -4.36
C SER A 121 -41.96 17.03 -2.87
N SER A 122 -40.81 17.57 -2.46
CA SER A 122 -40.70 18.17 -1.12
C SER A 122 -39.58 19.19 -1.05
N ILE A 123 -40.01 20.43 -0.88
CA ILE A 123 -39.25 21.65 -0.92
C ILE A 123 -38.99 22.14 0.52
N ARG A 124 -37.80 22.73 0.73
CA ARG A 124 -37.40 23.78 1.70
C ARG A 124 -37.09 23.40 3.16
N GLY A 125 -35.88 23.78 3.58
CA GLY A 125 -35.69 24.51 4.83
C GLY A 125 -34.28 24.41 5.46
N ALA A 126 -33.61 25.57 5.54
CA ALA A 126 -32.43 25.92 6.37
C ALA A 126 -31.09 25.24 6.01
N GLY A 127 -29.98 25.94 5.77
CA GLY A 127 -29.59 27.28 6.20
C GLY A 127 -28.21 27.16 6.84
N HIS A 128 -27.21 27.75 6.19
CA HIS A 128 -25.83 28.06 6.62
C HIS A 128 -25.43 27.71 8.08
N SER A 129 -24.34 26.92 8.23
CA SER A 129 -23.25 27.10 9.25
C SER A 129 -22.46 25.81 9.56
N ALA A 130 -21.91 25.13 8.54
CA ALA A 130 -21.05 23.95 8.76
C ALA A 130 -19.54 24.20 8.54
N ASP A 131 -19.16 25.27 7.82
CA ASP A 131 -17.77 25.44 7.38
C ASP A 131 -16.83 26.00 8.46
N GLU A 132 -17.30 26.90 9.34
CA GLU A 132 -16.43 27.57 10.33
C GLU A 132 -16.03 26.68 11.52
N ALA A 133 -16.81 25.63 11.83
CA ALA A 133 -16.51 24.73 12.95
C ALA A 133 -15.41 23.68 12.62
N SER A 134 -15.09 23.50 11.34
CA SER A 134 -14.08 22.54 10.87
C SER A 134 -12.65 23.10 10.96
N ASP A 135 -12.47 24.39 10.74
CA ASP A 135 -11.17 25.06 10.74
C ASP A 135 -10.62 25.30 12.15
N ALA A 136 -11.48 25.51 13.15
CA ALA A 136 -11.06 25.66 14.54
C ALA A 136 -10.52 24.36 15.16
N LYS A 137 -11.04 23.19 14.74
CA LYS A 137 -10.53 21.88 15.17
C LYS A 137 -9.21 21.51 14.51
N LYS A 138 -8.96 21.98 13.28
CA LYS A 138 -7.67 21.81 12.56
C LYS A 138 -6.50 22.56 13.22
N GLN A 139 -6.77 23.51 14.13
CA GLN A 139 -5.72 24.31 14.76
C GLN A 139 -5.10 23.71 16.05
N GLU A 140 -5.76 22.75 16.71
CA GLU A 140 -5.40 22.34 18.07
C GLU A 140 -4.10 21.52 18.16
N TYR A 141 -3.68 20.88 17.06
CA TYR A 141 -2.52 19.98 17.01
C TYR A 141 -1.39 20.44 16.08
N LEU A 142 -1.44 21.71 15.67
CA LEU A 142 -0.42 22.34 14.84
C LEU A 142 0.89 22.49 15.63
N LEU A 143 2.01 22.02 15.05
CA LEU A 143 3.35 22.18 15.63
C LEU A 143 3.60 21.45 16.97
N LEU A 144 2.71 20.53 17.36
CA LEU A 144 2.87 19.74 18.57
C LEU A 144 4.09 18.82 18.49
N SER A 145 4.73 18.59 19.64
CA SER A 145 5.67 17.48 19.78
C SER A 145 4.96 16.14 19.59
N ILE A 146 5.71 15.06 19.40
CA ILE A 146 5.14 13.71 19.36
C ILE A 146 4.34 13.42 20.63
N ASP A 147 4.88 13.74 21.79
CA ASP A 147 4.23 13.42 23.08
C ASP A 147 2.97 14.27 23.30
N ASP A 148 2.95 15.52 22.83
CA ASP A 148 1.73 16.33 22.84
C ASP A 148 0.69 15.82 21.85
N THR A 149 1.12 15.36 20.66
CA THR A 149 0.24 14.78 19.64
C THR A 149 -0.41 13.49 20.15
N ILE A 150 0.34 12.61 20.82
CA ILE A 150 -0.18 11.40 21.47
C ILE A 150 -1.20 11.75 22.57
N ARG A 151 -0.90 12.76 23.40
CA ARG A 151 -1.80 13.22 24.46
C ARG A 151 -3.09 13.83 23.91
N TRP A 152 -3.00 14.63 22.85
CA TRP A 152 -4.16 15.14 22.12
C TRP A 152 -4.99 13.99 21.55
N PHE A 153 -4.35 13.08 20.80
CA PHE A 153 -5.01 11.95 20.16
C PHE A 153 -5.75 11.08 21.18
N THR A 154 -5.12 10.74 22.30
CA THR A 154 -5.72 9.94 23.38
C THR A 154 -6.96 10.62 23.97
N ARG A 155 -6.91 11.95 24.18
CA ARG A 155 -8.09 12.73 24.64
C ARG A 155 -9.21 12.72 23.61
N SER A 156 -8.87 12.89 22.33
CA SER A 156 -9.83 12.88 21.22
C SER A 156 -10.52 11.51 21.07
N MET A 157 -9.77 10.42 21.12
CA MET A 157 -10.31 9.05 21.05
C MET A 157 -11.21 8.75 22.25
N LYS A 158 -10.82 9.15 23.47
CA LYS A 158 -11.65 9.00 24.67
C LYS A 158 -12.96 9.79 24.55
N LYS A 159 -12.92 11.03 24.07
CA LYS A 159 -14.12 11.86 23.85
C LYS A 159 -15.05 11.25 22.81
N ALA A 160 -14.50 10.62 21.78
CA ALA A 160 -15.25 9.92 20.75
C ALA A 160 -15.72 8.51 21.16
N GLY A 161 -15.38 8.03 22.36
CA GLY A 161 -15.72 6.67 22.81
C GLY A 161 -14.99 5.55 22.06
N ARG A 162 -13.88 5.86 21.37
CA ARG A 162 -13.12 4.90 20.58
C ARG A 162 -12.00 4.28 21.42
N LYS A 163 -11.89 2.95 21.39
CA LYS A 163 -10.86 2.18 22.11
C LYS A 163 -9.53 2.17 21.34
N VAL A 164 -8.96 3.34 21.07
CA VAL A 164 -7.69 3.47 20.34
C VAL A 164 -6.67 4.18 21.22
N TYR A 165 -5.48 3.60 21.34
CA TYR A 165 -4.45 4.05 22.27
C TYR A 165 -3.11 4.17 21.54
N ALA A 166 -2.43 5.30 21.68
CA ALA A 166 -1.09 5.51 21.16
C ALA A 166 -0.11 5.62 22.33
N THR A 167 1.04 4.95 22.21
CA THR A 167 2.08 4.90 23.23
C THR A 167 3.45 5.01 22.58
N ARG A 168 4.40 5.60 23.29
CA ARG A 168 5.79 5.66 22.88
C ARG A 168 6.56 4.57 23.63
N PRO A 169 7.24 3.62 22.97
CA PRO A 169 8.06 2.63 23.64
C PRO A 169 9.17 3.29 24.46
N GLU A 170 9.50 2.68 25.60
CA GLU A 170 10.55 3.15 26.51
C GLU A 170 11.95 2.97 25.89
N VAL A 171 12.17 1.85 25.20
CA VAL A 171 13.38 1.60 24.40
C VAL A 171 13.20 2.21 23.01
N GLN A 172 14.01 3.21 22.69
CA GLN A 172 13.99 3.86 21.37
C GLN A 172 15.29 3.59 20.61
N PRO A 173 15.22 3.42 19.28
CA PRO A 173 16.40 3.52 18.45
C PRO A 173 17.05 4.90 18.66
N SER A 174 18.36 4.98 18.48
CA SER A 174 19.13 6.23 18.61
C SER A 174 18.46 7.40 17.88
N LEU A 175 18.59 8.62 18.44
CA LEU A 175 18.24 9.86 17.72
C LEU A 175 18.86 9.85 16.32
N PRO A 176 18.14 10.30 15.27
CA PRO A 176 16.97 11.18 15.29
C PRO A 176 15.59 10.48 15.22
N PHE A 177 15.53 9.15 15.35
CA PHE A 177 14.30 8.39 15.14
C PHE A 177 13.45 8.29 16.41
N ALA A 178 12.13 8.34 16.23
CA ALA A 178 11.17 8.03 17.28
C ALA A 178 10.22 6.92 16.79
N THR A 179 9.70 6.14 17.74
CA THR A 179 8.75 5.08 17.46
C THR A 179 7.47 5.31 18.25
N VAL A 180 6.33 5.11 17.62
CA VAL A 180 5.01 5.15 18.26
C VAL A 180 4.27 3.85 17.97
N LYS A 181 3.75 3.21 19.01
CA LYS A 181 2.90 2.02 18.92
C LYS A 181 1.45 2.42 19.17
N VAL A 182 0.56 2.05 18.26
CA VAL A 182 -0.87 2.34 18.31
C VAL A 182 -1.65 1.04 18.38
N ASN A 183 -2.49 0.86 19.38
CA ASN A 183 -3.45 -0.24 19.45
C ASN A 183 -4.82 0.28 19.02
N VAL A 184 -5.43 -0.37 18.03
CA VAL A 184 -6.70 0.05 17.44
C VAL A 184 -7.77 -0.97 17.79
N ALA A 185 -8.56 -0.67 18.84
CA ALA A 185 -9.74 -1.42 19.27
C ALA A 185 -9.55 -2.93 19.47
N GLY A 186 -8.32 -3.38 19.76
CA GLY A 186 -7.99 -4.81 19.82
C GLY A 186 -8.06 -5.54 18.47
N VAL A 187 -8.19 -4.80 17.36
CA VAL A 187 -8.21 -5.32 15.99
C VAL A 187 -6.78 -5.47 15.46
N MET A 188 -5.98 -4.42 15.64
CA MET A 188 -4.63 -4.35 15.11
C MET A 188 -3.70 -3.50 15.97
N ASN A 189 -2.40 -3.74 15.82
CA ASN A 189 -1.32 -2.93 16.33
C ASN A 189 -0.61 -2.25 15.15
N VAL A 190 -0.32 -0.96 15.27
CA VAL A 190 0.45 -0.21 14.28
C VAL A 190 1.72 0.29 14.93
N ILE A 191 2.86 0.09 14.26
CA ILE A 191 4.15 0.64 14.67
C ILE A 191 4.56 1.68 13.64
N ILE A 192 4.80 2.90 14.09
CA ILE A 192 5.18 4.05 13.27
C ILE A 192 6.60 4.45 13.65
N VAL A 193 7.53 4.40 12.70
CA VAL A 193 8.90 4.91 12.82
C VAL A 193 8.95 6.24 12.08
N MET A 194 9.42 7.28 12.77
CA MET A 194 9.43 8.64 12.24
C MET A 194 10.73 9.36 12.57
N GLU A 195 11.10 10.30 11.71
CA GLU A 195 12.20 11.22 11.96
C GLU A 195 11.70 12.44 12.71
N THR A 196 12.52 12.92 13.64
CA THR A 196 12.15 14.03 14.52
C THR A 196 13.09 15.21 14.38
N ASN A 197 12.54 16.41 14.47
CA ASN A 197 13.35 17.62 14.57
C ASN A 197 13.86 17.82 16.01
N LYS A 198 14.76 18.79 16.21
CA LYS A 198 15.28 19.18 17.55
C LYS A 198 14.20 19.60 18.56
N ARG A 199 12.98 19.88 18.10
CA ARG A 199 11.81 20.24 18.93
C ARG A 199 10.91 19.02 19.20
N GLY A 200 11.33 17.81 18.86
CA GLY A 200 10.57 16.58 19.05
C GLY A 200 9.33 16.46 18.17
N ARG A 201 9.28 17.17 17.03
CA ARG A 201 8.17 17.10 16.07
C ARG A 201 8.47 16.10 14.98
N CYS A 202 7.46 15.37 14.54
CA CYS A 202 7.53 14.49 13.37
C CYS A 202 7.80 15.32 12.11
N ILE A 203 8.89 15.03 11.40
CA ILE A 203 9.21 15.60 10.09
C ILE A 203 8.70 14.68 8.99
N SER A 204 9.03 13.40 9.10
CA SER A 204 8.72 12.37 8.11
C SER A 204 8.40 11.06 8.83
N ILE A 205 7.63 10.18 8.18
CA ILE A 205 7.42 8.81 8.64
C ILE A 205 8.23 7.89 7.74
N SER A 206 9.28 7.28 8.30
CA SER A 206 10.16 6.37 7.57
C SER A 206 9.51 5.00 7.36
N ARG A 207 8.67 4.55 8.30
CA ARG A 207 7.93 3.27 8.17
C ARG A 207 6.66 3.29 8.99
N LEU A 208 5.60 2.70 8.43
CA LEU A 208 4.38 2.33 9.15
C LEU A 208 4.09 0.87 8.85
N ALA A 209 4.12 0.04 9.88
CA ALA A 209 3.83 -1.39 9.78
C ALA A 209 2.60 -1.73 10.63
N VAL A 210 1.70 -2.54 10.06
CA VAL A 210 0.45 -2.97 10.70
C VAL A 210 0.52 -4.47 10.98
N PHE A 211 0.11 -4.84 12.18
CA PHE A 211 0.14 -6.19 12.73
C PHE A 211 -1.20 -6.55 13.37
N GLY A 212 -1.49 -7.84 13.48
CA GLY A 212 -2.61 -8.33 14.28
C GLY A 212 -2.44 -7.98 15.76
N ALA A 213 -3.56 -7.88 16.49
CA ALA A 213 -3.53 -7.51 17.91
C ALA A 213 -2.69 -8.47 18.79
N GLY A 214 -2.56 -9.74 18.38
CA GLY A 214 -1.75 -10.76 19.06
C GLY A 214 -0.41 -11.07 18.40
N GLU A 215 -0.02 -10.34 17.34
CA GLU A 215 1.30 -10.53 16.71
C GLU A 215 2.37 -9.75 17.47
N GLU A 216 3.45 -10.45 17.83
CA GLU A 216 4.68 -9.86 18.36
C GLU A 216 5.76 -9.99 17.29
N THR A 217 5.92 -8.92 16.52
CA THR A 217 6.80 -8.91 15.35
C THR A 217 7.67 -7.65 15.40
N SER A 218 8.89 -7.73 14.89
CA SER A 218 9.76 -6.56 14.85
C SER A 218 9.19 -5.52 13.89
N VAL A 219 9.49 -4.23 14.13
CA VAL A 219 9.00 -3.14 13.29
C VAL A 219 9.44 -3.26 11.81
N TRP A 220 10.53 -3.98 11.55
CA TRP A 220 11.15 -4.13 10.23
C TRP A 220 10.60 -5.32 9.44
N GLU A 221 9.84 -6.17 10.09
CA GLU A 221 9.17 -7.31 9.47
C GLU A 221 7.74 -6.92 9.06
N ASP A 222 7.15 -7.78 8.24
CA ASP A 222 5.75 -7.67 7.83
C ASP A 222 4.89 -8.66 8.63
N SER A 223 3.63 -8.30 8.87
CA SER A 223 2.63 -9.15 9.52
C SER A 223 2.52 -10.53 8.87
N SER A 224 2.21 -11.58 9.62
CA SER A 224 1.94 -12.90 9.04
C SER A 224 0.61 -12.94 8.28
N HIS A 225 -0.33 -12.07 8.64
CA HIS A 225 -1.64 -11.97 8.02
C HIS A 225 -1.67 -11.02 6.81
N LEU A 226 -2.25 -11.51 5.70
CA LEU A 226 -2.34 -10.81 4.42
C LEU A 226 -3.10 -9.47 4.52
N VAL A 227 -4.14 -9.41 5.35
CA VAL A 227 -4.94 -8.19 5.54
C VAL A 227 -4.08 -7.03 6.07
N PHE A 228 -3.24 -7.27 7.07
CA PHE A 228 -2.41 -6.22 7.66
C PHE A 228 -1.20 -5.88 6.79
N LYS A 229 -0.66 -6.85 6.03
CA LYS A 229 0.31 -6.55 4.96
C LYS A 229 -0.29 -5.58 3.95
N LYS A 230 -1.53 -5.82 3.51
CA LYS A 230 -2.22 -4.95 2.55
C LYS A 230 -2.45 -3.55 3.12
N ILE A 231 -2.88 -3.44 4.38
CA ILE A 231 -3.06 -2.14 5.04
C ILE A 231 -1.73 -1.38 5.15
N SER A 232 -0.62 -2.08 5.45
CA SER A 232 0.71 -1.48 5.47
C SER A 232 1.10 -0.91 4.10
N GLN A 233 0.76 -1.61 3.01
CA GLN A 233 0.97 -1.10 1.64
C GLN A 233 0.12 0.14 1.35
N VAL A 234 -1.16 0.13 1.73
CA VAL A 234 -2.06 1.29 1.58
C VAL A 234 -1.56 2.49 2.38
N ALA A 235 -0.98 2.25 3.57
CA ALA A 235 -0.47 3.30 4.42
C ALA A 235 0.67 4.10 3.80
N VAL A 236 1.50 3.49 2.94
CA VAL A 236 2.54 4.21 2.19
C VAL A 236 1.90 5.33 1.35
N GLY A 237 0.88 4.98 0.55
CA GLY A 237 0.16 5.96 -0.27
C GLY A 237 -0.60 7.01 0.55
N ALA A 238 -1.10 6.64 1.73
CA ALA A 238 -1.73 7.61 2.65
C ALA A 238 -0.70 8.60 3.23
N ILE A 239 0.46 8.13 3.65
CA ILE A 239 1.55 8.97 4.17
C ILE A 239 2.04 9.92 3.08
N ASP A 240 2.28 9.42 1.86
CA ASP A 240 2.71 10.25 0.74
C ASP A 240 1.69 11.34 0.43
N HIS A 241 0.40 10.99 0.46
CA HIS A 241 -0.68 11.96 0.29
C HIS A 241 -0.65 13.04 1.37
N PHE A 242 -0.56 12.64 2.64
CA PHE A 242 -0.50 13.61 3.74
C PHE A 242 0.73 14.50 3.63
N MET A 243 1.90 13.93 3.34
CA MET A 243 3.16 14.66 3.15
C MET A 243 3.07 15.69 2.01
N ALA A 244 2.45 15.32 0.89
CA ALA A 244 2.26 16.21 -0.25
C ALA A 244 1.39 17.44 0.06
N GLN A 245 0.53 17.36 1.08
CA GLN A 245 -0.26 18.51 1.56
C GLN A 245 0.52 19.45 2.50
N GLU A 246 1.81 19.18 2.73
CA GLU A 246 2.66 19.90 3.70
C GLU A 246 1.97 20.06 5.06
N PRO A 247 1.61 18.93 5.68
CA PRO A 247 0.70 18.93 6.79
C PRO A 247 1.42 19.52 7.99
N ARG A 248 0.78 20.47 8.66
CA ARG A 248 1.32 21.08 9.88
C ARG A 248 1.53 20.07 11.03
N SER A 249 0.91 18.88 10.96
CA SER A 249 1.18 17.72 11.82
C SER A 249 0.88 16.40 11.10
N LEU A 250 1.93 15.81 10.52
CA LEU A 250 1.85 14.52 9.82
C LEU A 250 1.35 13.40 10.75
N LEU A 251 1.92 13.30 11.95
CA LEU A 251 1.56 12.26 12.91
C LEU A 251 0.09 12.34 13.31
N GLY A 252 -0.45 13.56 13.51
CA GLY A 252 -1.85 13.75 13.88
C GLY A 252 -2.80 13.17 12.81
N LEU A 253 -2.56 13.52 11.54
CA LEU A 253 -3.36 13.02 10.41
C LEU A 253 -3.30 11.50 10.29
N VAL A 254 -2.10 10.93 10.41
CA VAL A 254 -1.90 9.48 10.33
C VAL A 254 -2.60 8.76 11.49
N LEU A 255 -2.49 9.26 12.72
CA LEU A 255 -3.17 8.67 13.87
C LEU A 255 -4.70 8.72 13.72
N GLU A 256 -5.25 9.85 13.26
CA GLU A 256 -6.67 9.98 12.99
C GLU A 256 -7.14 9.02 11.89
N TRP A 257 -6.39 8.92 10.80
CA TRP A 257 -6.69 7.97 9.73
C TRP A 257 -6.66 6.51 10.19
N ILE A 258 -5.60 6.09 10.89
CA ILE A 258 -5.45 4.74 11.46
C ILE A 258 -6.60 4.39 12.40
N SER A 259 -7.11 5.37 13.16
CA SER A 259 -8.19 5.12 14.12
C SER A 259 -9.45 4.55 13.46
N ASN A 260 -9.67 4.82 12.16
CA ASN A 260 -10.84 4.36 11.40
C ASN A 260 -10.88 2.84 11.19
N TYR A 261 -9.74 2.18 11.26
CA TYR A 261 -9.66 0.72 11.18
C TYR A 261 -10.20 -0.02 12.41
N GLY A 262 -10.70 0.69 13.44
CA GLY A 262 -11.42 0.06 14.55
C GLY A 262 -12.63 -0.78 14.12
N THR A 263 -13.15 -0.55 12.91
CA THR A 263 -14.25 -1.31 12.30
C THR A 263 -13.82 -2.18 11.12
N LEU A 264 -12.52 -2.50 10.98
CA LEU A 264 -11.98 -3.21 9.81
C LEU A 264 -12.77 -4.47 9.40
N PHE A 265 -13.15 -5.31 10.37
CA PHE A 265 -13.86 -6.56 10.10
C PHE A 265 -15.40 -6.44 10.20
N THR A 266 -15.92 -5.28 10.56
CA THR A 266 -17.35 -5.07 10.83
C THR A 266 -18.00 -4.05 9.91
N ALA A 267 -17.23 -3.20 9.25
CA ALA A 267 -17.76 -2.22 8.32
C ALA A 267 -17.87 -2.82 6.91
N PRO A 268 -19.03 -2.73 6.25
CA PRO A 268 -19.16 -3.10 4.85
C PRO A 268 -18.50 -2.05 3.94
N CYS A 269 -18.05 -2.48 2.76
CA CYS A 269 -17.55 -1.57 1.72
C CYS A 269 -18.63 -0.55 1.33
N MET A 270 -18.24 0.73 1.20
CA MET A 270 -19.17 1.80 0.87
C MET A 270 -19.73 1.73 -0.55
N ASP A 271 -19.03 1.08 -1.47
CA ASP A 271 -19.47 0.85 -2.85
C ASP A 271 -20.30 -0.45 -2.93
N CYS A 272 -19.66 -1.62 -2.87
CA CYS A 272 -20.32 -2.90 -3.11
C CYS A 272 -21.14 -3.47 -1.93
N LYS A 273 -21.13 -2.81 -0.76
CA LYS A 273 -21.84 -3.20 0.48
C LYS A 273 -21.46 -4.57 1.08
N LYS A 274 -20.41 -5.22 0.57
CA LYS A 274 -19.89 -6.50 1.08
C LYS A 274 -18.81 -6.29 2.14
N HIS A 275 -18.67 -7.25 3.05
CA HIS A 275 -17.62 -7.27 4.08
C HIS A 275 -16.32 -7.92 3.61
N LEU A 276 -16.38 -8.75 2.57
CA LEU A 276 -15.22 -9.41 1.99
C LEU A 276 -15.31 -9.34 0.47
N TYR A 277 -14.17 -9.15 -0.19
CA TYR A 277 -14.06 -9.13 -1.63
C TYR A 277 -12.74 -9.76 -2.08
N PHE A 278 -12.77 -10.43 -3.22
CA PHE A 278 -11.59 -11.03 -3.82
C PHE A 278 -10.65 -9.92 -4.35
N ASP A 279 -9.50 -9.75 -3.71
CA ASP A 279 -8.47 -8.78 -4.10
C ASP A 279 -7.59 -9.33 -5.22
N SER A 280 -6.98 -10.51 -5.01
CA SER A 280 -6.09 -11.15 -5.97
C SER A 280 -5.80 -12.61 -5.58
N GLN A 281 -5.08 -13.36 -6.43
CA GLN A 281 -4.64 -14.72 -6.06
C GLN A 281 -3.74 -14.73 -4.81
N GLN A 282 -2.92 -13.69 -4.63
CA GLN A 282 -2.02 -13.55 -3.49
C GLN A 282 -2.76 -13.16 -2.21
N PHE A 283 -3.69 -12.20 -2.30
CA PHE A 283 -4.37 -11.63 -1.14
C PHE A 283 -5.74 -12.25 -0.82
N LYS A 284 -6.26 -13.09 -1.73
CA LYS A 284 -7.55 -13.79 -1.63
C LYS A 284 -8.68 -12.82 -1.28
N HIS A 285 -9.57 -13.20 -0.37
CA HIS A 285 -10.69 -12.38 0.07
C HIS A 285 -10.27 -11.53 1.27
N LEU A 286 -10.32 -10.22 1.11
CA LEU A 286 -9.98 -9.26 2.15
C LEU A 286 -11.18 -8.40 2.53
N PRO A 287 -11.23 -7.88 3.76
CA PRO A 287 -12.19 -6.84 4.14
C PRO A 287 -11.86 -5.50 3.46
N PRO A 288 -12.67 -4.46 3.67
CA PRO A 288 -12.37 -3.10 3.22
C PRO A 288 -11.08 -2.56 3.84
N THR A 289 -9.94 -2.83 3.21
CA THR A 289 -8.61 -2.45 3.68
C THR A 289 -8.24 -1.02 3.33
N LEU A 290 -9.00 -0.35 2.47
CA LEU A 290 -8.78 1.05 2.13
C LEU A 290 -9.77 1.94 2.86
N TYR A 291 -9.27 2.75 3.79
CA TYR A 291 -10.03 3.85 4.38
C TYR A 291 -9.64 5.15 3.70
N THR A 292 -10.61 5.94 3.22
CA THR A 292 -10.34 7.19 2.50
C THR A 292 -9.56 8.19 3.34
N TYR A 293 -8.61 8.87 2.71
CA TYR A 293 -7.76 9.90 3.31
C TYR A 293 -7.65 11.17 2.45
N SER A 294 -8.44 11.27 1.37
CA SER A 294 -8.44 12.41 0.45
C SER A 294 -9.57 13.40 0.74
N ASP A 295 -9.37 14.67 0.39
CA ASP A 295 -10.35 15.75 0.62
C ASP A 295 -11.65 15.61 -0.19
N LYS A 296 -11.65 14.79 -1.25
CA LYS A 296 -12.79 14.63 -2.16
C LYS A 296 -13.89 13.71 -1.60
N SER A 297 -13.64 13.05 -0.48
CA SER A 297 -14.62 12.21 0.23
C SER A 297 -14.45 12.40 1.73
N PRO A 298 -15.52 12.33 2.53
CA PRO A 298 -15.34 12.36 3.97
C PRO A 298 -14.40 11.23 4.39
N SER A 299 -13.38 11.61 5.15
CA SER A 299 -12.28 10.75 5.54
C SER A 299 -12.78 9.56 6.36
N GLY A 300 -12.08 8.43 6.25
CA GLY A 300 -12.39 7.23 7.02
C GLY A 300 -13.55 6.39 6.49
N ARG A 301 -13.94 6.55 5.22
CA ARG A 301 -14.91 5.64 4.58
C ARG A 301 -14.23 4.35 4.12
N PRO A 302 -14.76 3.17 4.47
CA PRO A 302 -14.17 1.87 4.12
C PRO A 302 -14.52 1.43 2.69
N TYR A 303 -13.51 1.05 1.92
CA TYR A 303 -13.63 0.47 0.58
C TYR A 303 -12.72 -0.76 0.43
N HIS A 304 -13.13 -1.70 -0.41
CA HIS A 304 -12.16 -2.60 -1.03
C HIS A 304 -11.34 -1.80 -2.04
N LEU A 305 -10.08 -2.17 -2.25
CA LEU A 305 -9.22 -1.44 -3.20
C LEU A 305 -9.80 -1.40 -4.61
N GLN A 306 -10.34 -2.52 -5.08
CA GLN A 306 -10.98 -2.60 -6.40
C GLN A 306 -12.29 -1.81 -6.50
N CYS A 307 -12.90 -1.46 -5.37
CA CYS A 307 -14.13 -0.67 -5.30
C CYS A 307 -13.87 0.84 -5.21
N TYR A 308 -12.60 1.25 -5.06
CA TYR A 308 -12.20 2.64 -4.98
C TYR A 308 -11.39 2.98 -6.23
N SER A 309 -12.12 3.09 -7.35
CA SER A 309 -11.61 3.44 -8.68
C SER A 309 -12.27 4.72 -9.16
#